data_AF-B1ZPY7-F1
#
_entry.id   AF-B1ZPY7-F1
#
_cell.length_a   1.000
_cell.length_b   1.000
_cell.length_c   1.000
_cell.angle_alpha   90.00
_cell.angle_beta   90.00
_cell.angle_gamma   90.00
#
_symmetry.space_group_name_H-M   'P 1'
#
loop_
_entity.id
_entity.type
_entity.pdbx_description
1 polymer ?
#
loop_
_entity_poly.entity_id
_entity_poly.type
_entity_poly.pdbx_seq_one_letter_code
_entity_poly.pdbx_strand_id
1 'polypeptide(L)'
;MKTLRNVLTLMTIAAAISFPSVAFSHEGHKKGDLTTKETSTGELVPAASVNADWLAKAKAEYPVESCIVSGDKLEGGDMGPPQDFVYRVNGKPDQLVRFCCKDCVKDFRKDPEKYLRQLRRSGESGAQSHGTHH
;
A
#
# COMPACT_ATOMS: atom_id res chain seq x y z
N MET A 1 -26.77 -39.51 45.53
CA MET A 1 -27.42 -38.73 46.60
C MET A 1 -28.48 -37.87 45.94
N LYS A 2 -29.75 -38.27 46.13
CA LYS A 2 -30.97 -37.60 45.62
C LYS A 2 -31.27 -36.37 46.48
N THR A 3 -32.23 -35.56 46.03
CA THR A 3 -32.89 -34.41 46.69
C THR A 3 -32.25 -33.05 46.36
N LEU A 4 -32.96 -31.95 46.11
CA LEU A 4 -34.38 -31.58 46.28
C LEU A 4 -34.57 -30.26 45.48
N ARG A 5 -35.52 -30.13 44.54
CA ARG A 5 -36.74 -29.29 44.66
C ARG A 5 -36.63 -28.08 45.60
N ASN A 6 -36.68 -26.86 45.04
CA ASN A 6 -37.45 -25.68 45.52
C ASN A 6 -37.22 -24.53 44.51
N VAL A 7 -38.17 -24.16 43.64
CA VAL A 7 -39.42 -23.44 43.92
C VAL A 7 -39.17 -22.11 44.64
N LEU A 8 -39.54 -21.04 43.94
CA LEU A 8 -39.96 -19.73 44.45
C LEU A 8 -38.87 -18.70 44.77
N THR A 9 -38.54 -17.87 43.77
CA THR A 9 -38.44 -16.41 43.97
C THR A 9 -38.78 -15.68 42.66
N LEU A 10 -40.06 -15.31 42.55
CA LEU A 10 -40.49 -14.13 41.79
C LEU A 10 -39.82 -12.90 42.41
N MET A 11 -38.98 -12.20 41.65
CA MET A 11 -38.59 -10.81 41.93
C MET A 11 -38.64 -10.03 40.62
N THR A 12 -39.82 -9.49 40.34
CA THR A 12 -40.06 -8.39 39.42
C THR A 12 -39.30 -7.16 39.90
N ILE A 13 -38.31 -6.68 39.14
CA ILE A 13 -37.84 -5.30 39.24
C ILE A 13 -37.69 -4.75 37.82
N ALA A 14 -38.67 -3.94 37.44
CA ALA A 14 -38.56 -3.01 36.34
C ALA A 14 -37.68 -1.84 36.79
N ALA A 15 -36.56 -1.58 36.10
CA ALA A 15 -35.90 -0.28 36.10
C ALA A 15 -34.87 -0.18 34.94
N ALA A 16 -35.28 0.58 33.93
CA ALA A 16 -34.48 1.39 33.00
C ALA A 16 -32.97 1.09 32.84
N ILE A 17 -32.60 0.56 31.67
CA ILE A 17 -31.25 0.75 31.10
C ILE A 17 -31.40 1.06 29.59
N SER A 18 -31.33 2.37 29.32
CA SER A 18 -30.45 3.00 28.32
C SER A 18 -30.44 2.53 26.85
N PHE A 19 -30.93 3.42 25.98
CA PHE A 19 -30.46 3.73 24.61
C PHE A 19 -30.09 2.59 23.63
N PRO A 20 -30.92 2.33 22.60
CA PRO A 20 -30.42 1.92 21.30
C PRO A 20 -30.22 3.16 20.41
N SER A 21 -29.13 3.89 20.62
CA SER A 21 -28.57 4.77 19.58
C SER A 21 -27.72 3.89 18.66
N VAL A 22 -28.19 3.63 17.45
CA VAL A 22 -27.50 3.90 16.17
C VAL A 22 -28.33 3.29 15.01
N ALA A 23 -29.34 4.01 14.56
CA ALA A 23 -29.74 3.93 13.16
C ALA A 23 -28.70 4.74 12.36
N PHE A 24 -27.63 4.08 11.90
CA PHE A 24 -26.74 4.66 10.90
C PHE A 24 -27.43 4.55 9.55
N SER A 25 -28.04 5.65 9.11
CA SER A 25 -28.43 5.85 7.72
C SER A 25 -27.22 5.64 6.82
N HIS A 26 -27.30 4.61 5.99
CA HIS A 26 -26.36 4.36 4.89
C HIS A 26 -26.73 5.27 3.69
N GLU A 27 -26.54 6.58 3.84
CA GLU A 27 -26.56 7.48 2.68
C GLU A 27 -25.14 7.99 2.46
N GLY A 28 -24.43 7.34 1.54
CA GLY A 28 -23.02 7.63 1.34
C GLY A 28 -22.37 6.78 0.26
N HIS A 29 -22.97 6.72 -0.93
CA HIS A 29 -22.26 6.31 -2.15
C HIS A 29 -21.15 7.33 -2.49
N LYS A 30 -20.03 7.29 -1.76
CA LYS A 30 -18.77 7.85 -2.25
C LYS A 30 -18.11 6.85 -3.18
N LYS A 31 -18.13 7.26 -4.44
CA LYS A 31 -17.36 6.78 -5.59
C LYS A 31 -16.04 6.09 -5.24
N GLY A 32 -15.84 4.93 -5.85
CA GLY A 32 -14.52 4.42 -6.21
C GLY A 32 -13.96 3.35 -5.30
N ASP A 33 -14.64 2.19 -5.28
CA ASP A 33 -14.00 0.89 -5.50
C ASP A 33 -12.49 0.80 -5.20
N LEU A 34 -12.17 0.62 -3.94
CA LEU A 34 -11.07 -0.25 -3.52
C LEU A 34 -11.74 -1.51 -2.94
N THR A 35 -12.54 -2.20 -3.74
CA THR A 35 -13.01 -3.53 -3.36
C THR A 35 -11.83 -4.50 -3.44
N THR A 36 -11.27 -4.78 -2.26
CA THR A 36 -10.98 -6.13 -1.80
C THR A 36 -10.62 -7.16 -2.89
N LYS A 37 -9.36 -7.11 -3.30
CA LYS A 37 -8.56 -8.33 -3.44
C LYS A 37 -7.23 -8.15 -2.72
N GLU A 38 -7.33 -8.16 -1.40
CA GLU A 38 -6.21 -8.39 -0.51
C GLU A 38 -5.70 -9.82 -0.76
N THR A 39 -4.68 -9.96 -1.61
CA THR A 39 -3.76 -11.09 -1.60
C THR A 39 -2.48 -10.67 -2.34
N SER A 40 -1.60 -9.97 -1.63
CA SER A 40 -0.16 -10.28 -1.53
C SER A 40 0.62 -9.04 -1.07
N THR A 41 1.04 -9.00 0.19
CA THR A 41 2.37 -8.51 0.62
C THR A 41 2.83 -7.08 0.22
N GLY A 42 1.97 -6.17 -0.25
CA GLY A 42 2.29 -4.74 -0.40
C GLY A 42 1.31 -3.89 -1.21
N GLU A 43 1.19 -2.61 -0.86
CA GLU A 43 0.31 -1.59 -1.44
C GLU A 43 1.14 -0.59 -2.28
N LEU A 44 0.60 -0.16 -3.43
CA LEU A 44 1.19 0.93 -4.22
C LEU A 44 0.40 2.22 -4.00
N VAL A 45 1.05 3.17 -3.34
CA VAL A 45 0.48 4.47 -3.01
C VAL A 45 0.97 5.52 -4.01
N PRO A 46 0.10 6.28 -4.70
CA PRO A 46 0.53 7.33 -5.62
C PRO A 46 1.41 8.37 -4.92
N ALA A 47 2.54 8.77 -5.53
CA ALA A 47 3.46 9.75 -4.93
C ALA A 47 2.79 11.11 -4.63
N ALA A 48 1.71 11.45 -5.33
CA ALA A 48 0.91 12.64 -5.05
C ALA A 48 0.23 12.63 -3.66
N SER A 49 0.12 11.46 -3.02
CA SER A 49 -0.51 11.29 -1.70
C SER A 49 0.49 11.17 -0.55
N VAL A 50 1.80 11.27 -0.83
CA VAL A 50 2.84 11.26 0.21
C VAL A 50 3.40 12.66 0.43
N ASN A 51 4.11 12.85 1.54
CA ASN A 51 4.76 14.12 1.85
C ASN A 51 5.79 14.46 0.75
N ALA A 52 5.76 15.71 0.28
CA ALA A 52 6.61 16.17 -0.82
C ALA A 52 8.11 16.21 -0.46
N ASP A 53 8.46 16.55 0.78
CA ASP A 53 9.84 16.57 1.28
C ASP A 53 10.43 15.15 1.29
N TRP A 54 9.66 14.17 1.77
CA TRP A 54 10.05 12.77 1.71
C TRP A 54 10.21 12.29 0.26
N LEU A 55 9.28 12.66 -0.63
CA LEU A 55 9.33 12.27 -2.03
C LEU A 55 10.56 12.84 -2.74
N ALA A 56 10.90 14.10 -2.49
CA ALA A 56 12.09 14.73 -3.05
C ALA A 56 13.37 14.01 -2.61
N LYS A 57 13.46 13.66 -1.32
CA LYS A 57 14.57 12.87 -0.78
C LYS A 57 14.64 11.47 -1.39
N ALA A 58 13.50 10.78 -1.46
CA ALA A 58 13.43 9.44 -2.04
C ALA A 58 13.79 9.43 -3.53
N LYS A 59 13.44 10.48 -4.28
CA LYS A 59 13.87 10.67 -5.68
C LYS A 59 15.37 10.91 -5.80
N ALA A 60 15.94 11.69 -4.89
CA ALA A 60 17.37 11.97 -4.86
C ALA A 60 18.21 10.72 -4.51
N GLU A 61 17.67 9.85 -3.66
CA GLU A 61 18.29 8.57 -3.29
C GLU A 61 17.92 7.42 -4.25
N TYR A 62 17.15 7.69 -5.30
CA TYR A 62 16.67 6.66 -6.20
C TYR A 62 17.80 6.17 -7.12
N PRO A 63 18.13 4.87 -7.12
CA PRO A 63 19.39 4.39 -7.67
C PRO A 63 19.43 4.27 -9.20
N VAL A 64 18.29 4.38 -9.88
CA VAL A 64 18.20 4.21 -11.33
C VAL A 64 17.31 5.28 -11.95
N GLU A 65 17.75 5.85 -13.07
CA GLU A 65 16.93 6.79 -13.86
C GLU A 65 16.03 6.08 -14.89
N SER A 66 16.04 4.74 -14.88
CA SER A 66 15.24 3.89 -15.76
C SER A 66 14.10 3.19 -15.02
N CYS A 67 13.07 2.81 -15.79
CA CYS A 67 11.91 2.07 -15.32
C CYS A 67 12.35 0.70 -14.80
N ILE A 68 11.99 0.36 -13.56
CA ILE A 68 12.38 -0.91 -12.95
C ILE A 68 11.77 -2.15 -13.62
N VAL A 69 10.70 -1.95 -14.40
CA VAL A 69 9.99 -3.04 -15.08
C VAL A 69 10.54 -3.24 -16.50
N SER A 70 10.59 -2.16 -17.29
CA SER A 70 10.96 -2.24 -18.71
C SER A 70 12.42 -1.86 -18.98
N GLY A 71 13.07 -1.12 -18.09
CA GLY A 71 14.41 -0.57 -18.30
C GLY A 71 14.45 0.71 -19.15
N ASP A 72 13.30 1.22 -19.60
CA ASP A 72 13.23 2.45 -20.39
C ASP A 72 13.55 3.70 -19.57
N LYS A 73 13.98 4.76 -20.23
CA LYS A 73 14.25 6.04 -19.56
C LYS A 73 12.98 6.65 -18.98
N LEU A 74 13.03 7.05 -17.71
CA LEU A 74 11.90 7.67 -17.01
C LEU A 74 11.74 9.15 -17.40
N GLU A 75 12.79 9.92 -17.18
CA GLU A 75 12.79 11.36 -17.45
C GLU A 75 13.18 11.61 -18.91
N GLY A 76 12.30 12.28 -19.66
CA GLY A 76 12.53 12.61 -21.07
C GLY A 76 12.51 11.41 -22.02
N GLY A 77 11.86 10.31 -21.64
CA GLY A 77 11.61 9.17 -22.53
C GLY A 77 10.36 9.36 -23.40
N ASP A 78 10.22 8.55 -24.45
CA ASP A 78 9.07 8.57 -25.37
C ASP A 78 7.75 8.09 -24.73
N MET A 79 7.84 7.49 -23.54
CA MET A 79 6.69 6.96 -22.79
C MET A 79 5.88 8.04 -22.05
N GLY A 80 6.33 9.29 -22.08
CA GLY A 80 5.67 10.42 -21.41
C GLY A 80 6.13 10.61 -19.96
N PRO A 81 5.32 11.27 -19.11
CA PRO A 81 5.74 11.63 -17.76
C PRO A 81 5.86 10.38 -16.87
N PRO A 82 6.95 10.25 -16.10
CA PRO A 82 7.13 9.12 -15.21
C PRO A 82 6.06 9.10 -14.11
N GLN A 83 5.68 7.88 -13.75
CA GLN A 83 4.68 7.60 -12.75
C GLN A 83 5.37 7.17 -11.46
N ASP A 84 5.39 8.06 -10.49
CA ASP A 84 6.01 7.83 -9.19
C ASP A 84 4.99 7.22 -8.21
N PHE A 85 5.36 6.10 -7.60
CA PHE A 85 4.57 5.42 -6.57
C PHE A 85 5.45 5.03 -5.38
N VAL A 86 4.81 4.89 -4.23
CA VAL A 86 5.43 4.43 -3.00
C VAL A 86 4.90 3.05 -2.69
N TYR A 87 5.79 2.07 -2.72
CA TYR A 87 5.47 0.71 -2.34
C TYR A 87 5.58 0.56 -0.82
N ARG A 88 4.44 0.30 -0.16
CA ARG A 88 4.34 0.13 1.28
C ARG A 88 4.07 -1.33 1.61
N VAL A 89 4.84 -1.89 2.52
CA VAL A 89 4.65 -3.26 3.01
C VAL A 89 4.64 -3.24 4.53
N ASN A 90 3.68 -3.92 5.15
CA ASN A 90 3.66 -4.07 6.61
C ASN A 90 4.98 -4.67 7.11
N GLY A 91 5.65 -3.95 8.01
CA GLY A 91 6.94 -4.36 8.58
C GLY A 91 8.16 -4.10 7.68
N LYS A 92 8.04 -3.33 6.59
CA LYS A 92 9.19 -2.85 5.80
C LYS A 92 9.14 -1.33 5.64
N PRO A 93 10.28 -0.67 5.42
CA PRO A 93 10.29 0.76 5.10
C PRO A 93 9.62 1.03 3.75
N ASP A 94 9.04 2.23 3.63
CA ASP A 94 8.49 2.75 2.38
C ASP A 94 9.57 2.80 1.30
N GLN A 95 9.23 2.32 0.11
CA GLN A 95 10.15 2.29 -1.02
C GLN A 95 9.57 3.09 -2.18
N LEU A 96 10.30 4.08 -2.68
CA LEU A 96 9.92 4.75 -3.92
C LEU A 96 10.14 3.79 -5.10
N VAL A 97 9.18 3.74 -6.01
CA VAL A 97 9.26 3.01 -7.27
C VAL A 97 8.74 3.90 -8.38
N ARG A 98 9.51 3.98 -9.47
CA ARG A 98 9.22 4.89 -10.58
C ARG A 98 8.99 4.05 -11.85
N PHE A 99 7.93 4.37 -12.58
CA PHE A 99 7.52 3.63 -13.77
C PHE A 99 7.37 4.56 -14.97
N CYS A 100 7.71 4.10 -16.17
CA CYS A 100 7.52 4.89 -17.39
C CYS A 100 6.05 4.94 -17.85
N CYS A 101 5.24 3.92 -17.52
CA CYS A 101 3.85 3.84 -17.97
C CYS A 101 2.95 3.09 -16.99
N LYS A 102 1.62 3.18 -17.18
CA LYS A 102 0.62 2.49 -16.36
C LYS A 102 0.67 0.97 -16.49
N ASP A 103 1.10 0.45 -17.64
CA ASP A 103 1.22 -1.00 -17.82
C ASP A 103 2.39 -1.57 -17.02
N CYS A 104 3.50 -0.82 -16.88
CA CYS A 104 4.57 -1.17 -15.96
C CYS A 104 4.08 -1.29 -14.51
N VAL A 105 3.13 -0.44 -14.08
CA VAL A 105 2.53 -0.55 -12.75
C VAL A 105 1.79 -1.89 -12.59
N LYS A 106 1.06 -2.33 -13.61
CA LYS A 106 0.34 -3.62 -13.58
C LYS A 106 1.32 -4.79 -13.52
N ASP A 107 2.40 -4.74 -14.29
CA ASP A 107 3.41 -5.80 -14.29
C ASP A 107 4.19 -5.85 -12.98
N PHE A 108 4.47 -4.69 -12.37
CA PHE A 108 5.04 -4.65 -11.03
C PHE A 108 4.13 -5.32 -9.99
N ARG A 109 2.81 -5.09 -10.04
CA ARG A 109 1.86 -5.72 -9.10
C ARG A 109 1.80 -7.24 -9.22
N LYS A 110 2.20 -7.82 -10.35
CA LYS A 110 2.28 -9.29 -10.51
C LYS A 110 3.44 -9.89 -9.72
N ASP A 111 4.60 -9.23 -9.74
CA ASP A 111 5.85 -9.74 -9.15
C ASP A 111 6.67 -8.63 -8.44
N PRO A 112 6.13 -7.96 -7.42
CA PRO A 112 6.77 -6.78 -6.84
C PRO A 112 8.14 -7.11 -6.23
N GLU A 113 8.29 -8.28 -5.61
CA GLU A 113 9.57 -8.68 -5.03
C GLU A 113 10.69 -8.89 -6.04
N LYS A 114 10.37 -9.32 -7.28
CA LYS A 114 11.35 -9.49 -8.35
C LYS A 114 11.97 -8.14 -8.71
N TYR A 115 11.12 -7.15 -8.97
CA TYR A 115 11.55 -5.80 -9.35
C TYR A 115 12.21 -5.06 -8.18
N LEU A 116 11.75 -5.27 -6.94
CA LEU A 116 12.40 -4.70 -5.75
C LEU A 116 13.79 -5.30 -5.50
N ARG A 117 13.99 -6.59 -5.75
CA ARG A 117 15.33 -7.22 -5.71
C ARG A 117 16.25 -6.60 -6.77
N GLN A 118 15.73 -6.40 -7.98
CA GLN A 118 16.49 -5.73 -9.05
C GLN A 118 16.85 -4.29 -8.69
N LEU A 119 15.89 -3.52 -8.17
CA LEU A 119 16.12 -2.14 -7.73
C LEU A 119 17.17 -2.05 -6.62
N ARG A 120 17.10 -2.93 -5.61
CA ARG A 120 18.12 -2.99 -4.54
C ARG A 120 19.49 -3.34 -5.09
N ARG A 121 19.57 -4.31 -6.01
CA ARG A 121 20.83 -4.67 -6.66
C ARG A 121 21.40 -3.51 -7.46
N SER A 122 20.57 -2.76 -8.18
CA SER A 122 21.01 -1.55 -8.87
C SER A 122 21.42 -0.43 -7.90
N GLY A 123 20.78 -0.30 -6.73
CA GLY A 123 21.17 0.67 -5.71
C GLY A 123 22.42 0.33 -4.93
N GLU A 124 22.67 -0.95 -4.69
CA GLU A 124 23.96 -1.43 -4.18
C GLU A 124 25.07 -1.25 -5.22
N SER A 125 24.74 -1.42 -6.52
CA SER A 125 25.69 -1.20 -7.63
C SER A 125 25.88 0.28 -7.99
N GLY A 126 24.94 1.15 -7.60
CA GLY A 126 25.01 2.61 -7.78
C GLY A 126 26.01 3.29 -6.85
N ALA A 127 26.46 2.60 -5.79
CA ALA A 127 27.63 3.00 -5.02
C ALA A 127 28.96 2.63 -5.71
N GLN A 128 28.94 1.82 -6.77
CA GLN A 128 30.13 1.31 -7.47
C GLN A 128 29.88 1.14 -8.98
N SER A 129 29.56 2.20 -9.72
CA SER A 129 29.80 2.24 -11.18
C SER A 129 29.49 3.60 -11.82
N HIS A 130 30.22 4.64 -11.44
CA HIS A 130 30.74 5.56 -12.46
C HIS A 130 31.94 4.87 -13.12
N GLY A 131 31.64 3.87 -13.94
CA GLY A 131 32.62 3.08 -14.68
C GLY A 131 32.21 3.06 -16.14
N THR A 132 32.80 3.99 -16.89
CA THR A 132 32.98 3.99 -18.35
C THR A 132 32.57 2.70 -19.05
N HIS A 133 31.51 2.77 -19.85
CA HIS A 133 31.30 1.81 -20.93
C HIS A 133 31.92 2.37 -22.22
N HIS A 134 32.70 1.51 -22.88
CA HIS A 134 33.58 1.70 -24.04
C HIS A 134 32.98 2.43 -25.24
#